data_AF-A0ABD7UXT4-F1
#
_entry.id   AF-A0ABD7UXT4-F1
#
_cell.length_a   1.000
_cell.length_b   1.000
_cell.length_c   1.000
_cell.angle_alpha   90.00
_cell.angle_beta   90.00
_cell.angle_gamma   90.00
#
_symmetry.space_group_name_H-M   'P 1'
#
loop_
_entity.id
_entity.type
_entity.pdbx_description
1 polymer ?
#
loop_
_entity_poly.entity_id
_entity_poly.type
_entity_poly.pdbx_seq_one_letter_code
_entity_poly.pdbx_strand_id
1 'polypeptide(L)'
;MAFIIVGILAICGLIPDSGVSGLHHLWEPDGFMPNGFGAVIAGLLVTMFSFMGTEIVTIAAAESPDPKRGITKAVNSVIWRISLFYLGSIFVVVALMPYDRLDDGSYQSVLEAIGLPGSALIMDLVILTAVASCLNSALYTASRMLYSLGSRRDAPQAVRSLTGNGVPWVAVLASMIVGFLAVIGNYVLPDKIFGYLLATSGAVALFVYLSVSASQLVLGRALRARRAAARAHVAVPVPDSRGDGLHRRRPGADGVRRRAT
;
A
#
# COMPACT_ATOMS: atom_id res chain seq x y z
N MET A 1 18.72 -3.59 -5.67
CA MET A 1 19.92 -3.04 -5.00
C MET A 1 21.11 -3.14 -5.92
N ALA A 2 21.40 -4.34 -6.45
CA ALA A 2 22.48 -4.56 -7.42
C ALA A 2 22.49 -3.53 -8.56
N PHE A 3 21.35 -3.28 -9.22
CA PHE A 3 21.24 -2.26 -10.28
C PHE A 3 21.71 -0.87 -9.83
N ILE A 4 21.28 -0.40 -8.66
CA ILE A 4 21.65 0.93 -8.15
C ILE A 4 23.15 0.99 -7.85
N ILE A 5 23.71 -0.07 -7.27
CA ILE A 5 25.15 -0.13 -6.96
C ILE A 5 25.96 -0.10 -8.25
N VAL A 6 25.61 -0.94 -9.24
CA VAL A 6 26.27 -0.99 -10.55
C VAL A 6 26.12 0.35 -11.28
N GLY A 7 24.93 0.95 -11.25
CA GLY A 7 24.68 2.26 -11.84
C GLY A 7 25.49 3.39 -11.21
N ILE A 8 25.61 3.42 -9.87
CA ILE A 8 26.46 4.41 -9.19
C ILE A 8 27.93 4.21 -9.57
N LEU A 9 28.41 2.95 -9.66
CA LEU A 9 29.76 2.67 -10.14
C LEU A 9 29.99 3.17 -11.57
N ALA A 10 29.00 2.99 -12.46
CA ALA A 10 29.05 3.51 -13.83
C ALA A 10 29.06 5.05 -13.86
N ILE A 11 28.22 5.71 -13.05
CA ILE A 11 28.19 7.18 -12.92
C ILE A 11 29.56 7.71 -12.48
N CYS A 12 30.21 7.04 -11.52
CA CYS A 12 31.54 7.40 -11.05
C CYS A 12 32.68 7.07 -12.03
N GLY A 13 32.40 6.42 -13.18
CA GLY A 13 33.42 6.00 -14.14
C GLY A 13 34.33 4.89 -13.63
N LEU A 14 33.88 4.10 -12.64
CA LEU A 14 34.65 3.01 -12.04
C LEU A 14 34.55 1.70 -12.81
N ILE A 15 33.70 1.65 -13.84
CA ILE A 15 33.52 0.47 -14.71
C ILE A 15 34.39 0.65 -15.96
N PRO A 16 35.43 -0.18 -16.15
CA PRO A 16 36.22 -0.17 -17.38
C PRO A 16 35.33 -0.50 -18.59
N ASP A 17 35.56 0.17 -19.72
CA ASP A 17 34.83 -0.03 -20.99
C ASP A 17 33.32 0.27 -20.98
N SER A 18 32.79 0.92 -19.94
CA SER A 18 31.39 1.38 -19.97
C SER A 18 31.21 2.52 -20.97
N GLY A 19 30.25 2.40 -21.89
CA GLY A 19 29.94 3.43 -22.88
C GLY A 19 29.25 4.68 -22.31
N VAL A 20 28.94 4.69 -21.01
CA VAL A 20 28.21 5.75 -20.31
C VAL A 20 28.84 6.06 -18.96
N SER A 21 28.93 7.35 -18.61
CA SER A 21 29.39 7.82 -17.30
C SER A 21 28.95 9.25 -17.01
N GLY A 22 29.09 9.68 -15.75
CA GLY A 22 28.77 11.03 -15.33
C GLY A 22 27.28 11.31 -15.18
N LEU A 23 26.93 12.60 -15.14
CA LEU A 23 25.59 13.13 -14.88
C LEU A 23 25.08 14.05 -15.99
N HIS A 24 25.74 14.05 -17.15
CA HIS A 24 25.52 15.01 -18.22
C HIS A 24 24.09 14.95 -18.78
N HIS A 25 23.51 13.76 -18.91
CA HIS A 25 22.13 13.55 -19.38
C HIS A 25 21.04 14.15 -18.46
N LEU A 26 21.38 14.59 -17.24
CA LEU A 26 20.41 15.28 -16.38
C LEU A 26 20.07 16.69 -16.87
N TRP A 27 20.99 17.33 -17.61
CA TRP A 27 20.85 18.72 -18.06
C TRP A 27 21.07 18.91 -19.56
N GLU A 28 21.72 17.97 -20.24
CA GLU A 28 22.01 18.05 -21.67
C GLU A 28 21.23 16.99 -22.46
N PRO A 29 20.79 17.30 -23.69
CA PRO A 29 20.88 18.59 -24.38
C PRO A 29 19.76 19.58 -24.03
N ASP A 30 18.60 19.10 -23.58
CA ASP A 30 17.34 19.87 -23.52
C ASP A 30 17.00 20.45 -22.13
N GLY A 31 17.94 20.39 -21.18
CA GLY A 31 17.72 20.80 -19.79
C GLY A 31 17.03 19.73 -18.92
N PHE A 32 16.82 20.04 -17.64
CA PHE A 32 16.20 19.13 -16.67
C PHE A 32 14.70 18.86 -16.95
N MET A 33 14.01 19.74 -17.68
CA MET A 33 12.57 19.65 -17.95
C MET A 33 12.30 19.87 -19.45
N PRO A 34 12.73 18.93 -20.32
CA PRO A 34 12.64 19.09 -21.77
C PRO A 34 11.20 19.29 -22.26
N ASN A 35 10.24 18.63 -21.61
CA ASN A 35 8.82 18.70 -21.94
C ASN A 35 8.03 19.74 -21.09
N GLY A 36 8.73 20.58 -20.32
CA GLY A 36 8.14 21.61 -19.46
C GLY A 36 7.42 21.08 -18.21
N PHE A 37 6.87 22.01 -17.41
CA PHE A 37 6.23 21.69 -16.13
C PHE A 37 4.94 20.86 -16.27
N GLY A 38 4.19 21.05 -17.37
CA GLY A 38 2.98 20.28 -17.64
C GLY A 38 3.25 18.78 -17.73
N ALA A 39 4.37 18.38 -18.34
CA ALA A 39 4.78 16.98 -18.41
C ALA A 39 5.13 16.38 -17.05
N VAL A 40 5.63 17.20 -16.11
CA VAL A 40 5.88 16.74 -14.73
C VAL A 40 4.58 16.46 -13.99
N ILE A 41 3.55 17.30 -14.16
CA ILE A 41 2.23 17.02 -13.60
C ILE A 41 1.64 15.75 -14.22
N ALA A 42 1.74 15.58 -15.53
CA ALA A 42 1.27 14.36 -16.21
C ALA A 42 2.01 13.11 -15.72
N GLY A 43 3.35 13.18 -15.61
CA GLY A 43 4.19 12.11 -15.07
C GLY A 43 3.86 11.79 -13.61
N LEU A 44 3.58 12.79 -12.77
CA LEU A 44 3.14 12.60 -11.39
C LEU A 44 1.87 11.73 -11.33
N LEU A 45 0.91 11.96 -12.21
CA LEU A 45 -0.32 11.15 -12.27
C LEU A 45 -0.02 9.68 -12.63
N VAL A 46 0.86 9.44 -13.59
CA VAL A 46 1.29 8.08 -13.98
C VAL A 46 2.07 7.40 -12.84
N THR A 47 2.98 8.13 -12.20
CA THR A 47 3.75 7.65 -11.05
C THR A 47 2.86 7.33 -9.86
N MET A 48 1.84 8.14 -9.58
CA MET A 48 0.85 7.84 -8.52
C MET A 48 0.15 6.50 -8.77
N PHE A 49 -0.16 6.17 -10.03
CA PHE A 49 -0.73 4.88 -10.39
C PHE A 49 0.22 3.70 -10.08
N SER A 50 1.53 3.87 -10.24
CA SER A 50 2.52 2.83 -9.90
C SER A 50 2.58 2.47 -8.41
N PHE A 51 2.05 3.32 -7.52
CA PHE A 51 1.99 3.08 -6.08
C PHE A 51 0.68 2.43 -5.61
N MET A 52 -0.22 2.11 -6.54
CA MET A 52 -1.40 1.31 -6.25
C MET A 52 -1.02 -0.05 -5.66
N GLY A 53 -1.68 -0.48 -4.58
CA GLY A 53 -1.44 -1.79 -3.95
C GLY A 53 -0.49 -1.74 -2.75
N THR A 54 0.05 -0.57 -2.40
CA THR A 54 0.80 -0.38 -1.14
C THR A 54 -0.04 -0.66 0.10
N GLU A 55 -1.36 -0.52 -0.01
CA GLU A 55 -2.32 -0.86 1.04
C GLU A 55 -2.33 -2.36 1.39
N ILE A 56 -1.98 -3.25 0.47
CA ILE A 56 -2.01 -4.70 0.68
C ILE A 56 -1.04 -5.10 1.81
N VAL A 57 0.13 -4.45 1.87
CA VAL A 57 1.10 -4.68 2.94
C VAL A 57 0.50 -4.34 4.32
N THR A 58 -0.37 -3.33 4.37
CA THR A 58 -0.99 -2.89 5.62
C THR A 58 -2.11 -3.83 6.05
N ILE A 59 -2.83 -4.43 5.11
CA ILE A 59 -3.84 -5.47 5.36
C ILE A 59 -3.15 -6.71 5.93
N ALA A 60 -2.08 -7.19 5.29
CA ALA A 60 -1.31 -8.34 5.78
C ALA A 60 -0.70 -8.07 7.16
N ALA A 61 -0.18 -6.86 7.38
CA ALA A 61 0.31 -6.44 8.70
C ALA A 61 -0.80 -6.34 9.74
N ALA A 62 -2.04 -6.03 9.35
CA ALA A 62 -3.20 -6.00 10.24
C ALA A 62 -3.66 -7.41 10.66
N GLU A 63 -3.36 -8.45 9.88
CA GLU A 63 -3.59 -9.86 10.24
C GLU A 63 -2.49 -10.43 11.16
N SER A 64 -1.45 -9.65 11.49
CA SER A 64 -0.34 -10.09 12.36
C SER A 64 -0.68 -10.03 13.86
N PRO A 65 0.02 -10.79 14.74
CA PRO A 65 -0.28 -10.84 16.18
C PRO A 65 -0.20 -9.49 16.92
N ASP A 66 0.65 -8.56 16.45
CA ASP A 66 0.70 -7.18 16.92
C ASP A 66 0.45 -6.22 15.74
N PRO A 67 -0.83 -5.94 15.40
CA PRO A 67 -1.19 -5.13 14.25
C PRO A 67 -0.62 -3.70 14.32
N LYS A 68 -0.58 -3.10 15.52
CA LYS A 68 -0.14 -1.71 15.69
C LYS A 68 1.33 -1.55 15.32
N ARG A 69 2.19 -2.41 15.87
CA ARG A 69 3.62 -2.39 15.52
C ARG A 69 3.87 -2.92 14.12
N GLY A 70 3.14 -3.97 13.71
CA GLY A 70 3.21 -4.56 12.38
C GLY A 70 2.97 -3.53 11.28
N ILE A 71 1.86 -2.79 11.36
CA ILE A 71 1.50 -1.74 10.38
C ILE A 71 2.56 -0.64 10.36
N THR A 72 2.98 -0.11 11.51
CA THR A 72 3.97 0.98 11.59
C THR A 72 5.30 0.57 10.95
N LYS A 73 5.78 -0.64 11.26
CA LYS A 73 7.02 -1.18 10.71
C LYS A 73 6.90 -1.44 9.20
N ALA A 74 5.78 -2.00 8.76
CA ALA A 74 5.53 -2.27 7.35
C ALA A 74 5.50 -0.99 6.52
N VAL A 75 4.77 0.04 6.97
CA VAL A 75 4.69 1.35 6.31
C VAL A 75 6.07 2.00 6.20
N ASN A 76 6.81 2.11 7.31
CA ASN A 76 8.15 2.73 7.29
C ASN A 76 9.12 1.96 6.38
N SER A 77 9.06 0.62 6.42
CA SER A 77 9.87 -0.23 5.55
C SER A 77 9.53 -0.04 4.08
N VAL A 78 8.24 0.09 3.74
CA VAL A 78 7.80 0.30 2.36
C VAL A 78 8.20 1.69 1.86
N ILE A 79 7.98 2.74 2.64
CA ILE A 79 8.39 4.10 2.28
C ILE A 79 9.89 4.16 2.00
N TRP A 80 10.71 3.66 2.93
CA TRP A 80 12.17 3.66 2.75
C TRP A 80 12.60 2.87 1.51
N ARG A 81 12.05 1.68 1.30
CA ARG A 81 12.36 0.86 0.12
C ARG A 81 11.91 1.52 -1.17
N ILE A 82 10.73 2.12 -1.22
CA ILE A 82 10.24 2.84 -2.40
C ILE A 82 11.16 4.02 -2.68
N SER A 83 11.46 4.87 -1.70
CA SER A 83 12.35 6.01 -1.89
C SER A 83 13.71 5.58 -2.42
N LEU A 84 14.32 4.56 -1.82
CA LEU A 84 15.63 4.08 -2.23
C LEU A 84 15.60 3.39 -3.61
N PHE A 85 14.65 2.49 -3.85
CA PHE A 85 14.61 1.72 -5.09
C PHE A 85 14.07 2.51 -6.26
N TYR A 86 12.96 3.22 -6.09
CA TYR A 86 12.28 3.93 -7.17
C TYR A 86 13.02 5.22 -7.54
N LEU A 87 13.30 6.09 -6.56
CA LEU A 87 14.00 7.35 -6.85
C LEU A 87 15.46 7.08 -7.20
N GLY A 88 16.12 6.16 -6.48
CA GLY A 88 17.50 5.80 -6.74
C GLY A 88 17.70 5.15 -8.11
N SER A 89 16.79 4.27 -8.56
CA SER A 89 16.89 3.69 -9.89
C SER A 89 16.58 4.69 -11.00
N ILE A 90 15.55 5.51 -10.85
CA ILE A 90 15.21 6.54 -11.85
C ILE A 90 16.38 7.50 -12.00
N PHE A 91 16.96 7.96 -10.89
CA PHE A 91 18.14 8.83 -10.91
C PHE A 91 19.29 8.20 -11.71
N VAL A 92 19.58 6.92 -11.49
CA VAL A 92 20.61 6.18 -12.25
C VAL A 92 20.27 6.13 -13.74
N VAL A 93 19.02 5.82 -14.08
CA VAL A 93 18.56 5.75 -15.47
C VAL A 93 18.75 7.08 -16.17
N VAL A 94 18.20 8.17 -15.62
CA VAL A 94 18.25 9.49 -16.27
C VAL A 94 19.65 10.12 -16.25
N ALA A 95 20.53 9.68 -15.36
CA ALA A 95 21.92 10.10 -15.35
C ALA A 95 22.74 9.44 -16.48
N LEU A 96 22.50 8.14 -16.72
CA LEU A 96 23.32 7.33 -17.64
C LEU A 96 22.75 7.26 -19.06
N MET A 97 21.44 7.41 -19.23
CA MET A 97 20.76 7.31 -20.52
C MET A 97 19.90 8.54 -20.79
N PRO A 98 19.86 9.01 -22.05
CA PRO A 98 18.96 10.09 -22.43
C PRO A 98 17.51 9.57 -22.41
N TYR A 99 16.57 10.45 -22.05
CA TYR A 99 15.18 10.08 -21.78
C TYR A 99 14.41 9.58 -23.02
N ASP A 100 14.92 9.87 -24.21
CA ASP A 100 14.36 9.53 -25.52
C ASP A 100 14.85 8.19 -26.09
N ARG A 101 15.79 7.50 -25.41
CA ARG A 101 16.36 6.21 -25.86
C ARG A 101 16.16 5.10 -24.83
N LEU A 102 14.90 4.89 -24.44
CA LEU A 102 14.50 3.89 -23.45
C LEU A 102 13.49 2.87 -24.01
N ASP A 103 13.48 2.68 -25.33
CA ASP A 103 12.49 1.87 -26.06
C ASP A 103 12.48 0.40 -25.64
N ASP A 104 13.66 -0.17 -25.38
CA ASP A 104 13.82 -1.57 -24.92
C ASP A 104 13.59 -1.73 -23.40
N GLY A 105 13.25 -0.65 -22.70
CA GLY A 105 12.99 -0.63 -21.27
C GLY A 105 14.15 -0.04 -20.47
N SER A 106 13.82 0.87 -19.55
CA SER A 106 14.78 1.76 -18.91
C SER A 106 15.96 1.07 -18.21
N TYR A 107 15.72 -0.07 -17.56
CA TYR A 107 16.76 -0.82 -16.87
C TYR A 107 17.63 -1.63 -17.84
N GLN A 108 17.01 -2.20 -18.88
CA GLN A 108 17.72 -2.96 -19.90
C GLN A 108 18.67 -2.03 -20.66
N SER A 109 18.19 -0.88 -21.13
CA SER A 109 19.00 0.09 -21.88
C SER A 109 20.22 0.57 -21.09
N VAL A 110 20.08 0.78 -19.78
CA VAL A 110 21.22 1.12 -18.90
C VAL A 110 22.21 -0.02 -18.78
N LEU A 111 21.75 -1.26 -18.57
CA LEU A 111 22.65 -2.42 -18.44
C LEU A 111 23.40 -2.72 -19.75
N GLU A 112 22.75 -2.52 -20.90
CA GLU A 112 23.37 -2.61 -22.22
C GLU A 112 24.43 -1.54 -22.41
N ALA A 113 24.13 -0.29 -22.06
CA ALA A 113 25.07 0.82 -22.16
C ALA A 113 26.30 0.66 -21.25
N ILE A 114 26.13 0.01 -20.09
CA ILE A 114 27.22 -0.38 -19.19
C ILE A 114 28.07 -1.52 -19.77
N GLY A 115 27.57 -2.25 -20.77
CA GLY A 115 28.28 -3.35 -21.43
C GLY A 115 28.02 -4.73 -20.79
N LEU A 116 26.94 -4.89 -20.01
CA LEU A 116 26.61 -6.17 -19.39
C LEU A 116 26.03 -7.14 -20.44
N PRO A 117 26.71 -8.24 -20.80
CA PRO A 117 26.21 -9.19 -21.78
C PRO A 117 24.97 -9.92 -21.25
N GLY A 118 23.96 -10.08 -22.10
CA GLY A 118 22.71 -10.76 -21.73
C GLY A 118 21.77 -9.95 -20.83
N SER A 119 21.94 -8.62 -20.78
CA SER A 119 21.06 -7.64 -20.12
C SER A 119 19.56 -7.91 -20.37
N ALA A 120 19.15 -8.13 -21.62
CA ALA A 120 17.77 -8.41 -22.00
C ALA A 120 17.23 -9.64 -21.27
N LEU A 121 17.91 -10.79 -21.38
CA LEU A 121 17.50 -12.03 -20.73
C LEU A 121 17.47 -11.90 -19.20
N ILE A 122 18.45 -11.21 -18.61
CA ILE A 122 18.48 -10.96 -17.16
C ILE A 122 17.26 -10.15 -16.74
N MET A 123 16.95 -9.07 -17.46
CA MET A 123 15.80 -8.22 -17.16
C MET A 123 14.48 -8.96 -17.37
N ASP A 124 14.34 -9.74 -18.44
CA ASP A 124 13.17 -10.58 -18.67
C ASP A 124 12.91 -11.56 -17.52
N LEU A 125 13.95 -12.25 -17.04
CA LEU A 125 13.84 -13.18 -15.92
C LEU A 125 13.47 -12.46 -14.61
N VAL A 126 14.07 -11.30 -14.35
CA VAL A 126 13.77 -10.48 -13.17
C VAL A 126 12.33 -9.98 -13.21
N ILE A 127 11.89 -9.43 -14.34
CA ILE A 127 10.54 -8.91 -14.54
C ILE A 127 9.52 -10.05 -14.42
N LEU A 128 9.76 -11.19 -15.09
CA LEU A 128 8.89 -12.35 -15.02
C LEU A 128 8.71 -12.84 -13.59
N THR A 129 9.82 -12.99 -12.85
CA THR A 129 9.79 -13.45 -11.46
C THR A 129 9.07 -12.44 -10.55
N ALA A 130 9.32 -11.14 -10.74
CA ALA A 130 8.66 -10.08 -9.98
C ALA A 130 7.15 -10.04 -10.24
N VAL A 131 6.74 -10.05 -11.51
CA VAL A 131 5.33 -10.04 -11.92
C VAL A 131 4.62 -11.30 -11.45
N ALA A 132 5.24 -12.48 -11.54
CA ALA A 132 4.68 -13.72 -11.02
C ALA A 132 4.44 -13.67 -9.51
N SER A 133 5.38 -13.09 -8.74
CA SER A 133 5.23 -12.88 -7.30
C SER A 133 4.09 -11.91 -6.97
N CYS A 134 4.01 -10.80 -7.71
CA CYS A 134 2.92 -9.82 -7.58
C CYS A 134 1.57 -10.44 -7.90
N LEU A 135 1.48 -11.25 -8.95
CA LEU A 135 0.25 -11.93 -9.36
C LEU A 135 -0.28 -12.87 -8.27
N ASN A 136 0.59 -13.60 -7.57
CA ASN A 136 0.17 -14.45 -6.45
C ASN A 136 -0.49 -13.64 -5.32
N SER A 137 0.08 -12.48 -4.97
CA SER A 137 -0.49 -11.58 -3.95
C SER A 137 -1.80 -10.93 -4.41
N ALA A 138 -1.89 -10.56 -5.69
CA ALA A 138 -3.09 -10.00 -6.29
C ALA A 138 -4.24 -11.02 -6.32
N LEU A 139 -3.97 -12.26 -6.76
CA LEU A 139 -4.95 -13.35 -6.75
C LEU A 139 -5.43 -13.68 -5.35
N TYR A 140 -4.53 -13.74 -4.37
CA TYR A 140 -4.89 -13.95 -2.97
C TYR A 140 -5.84 -12.87 -2.45
N THR A 141 -5.51 -11.60 -2.70
CA THR A 141 -6.30 -10.44 -2.26
C THR A 141 -7.66 -10.41 -2.94
N ALA A 142 -7.70 -10.58 -4.27
CA ALA A 142 -8.94 -10.60 -5.05
C ALA A 142 -9.87 -11.73 -4.60
N SER A 143 -9.32 -12.92 -4.37
CA SER A 143 -10.11 -14.08 -3.93
C SER A 143 -10.74 -13.87 -2.56
N ARG A 144 -10.02 -13.26 -1.61
CA ARG A 144 -10.56 -12.92 -0.28
C ARG A 144 -11.60 -11.81 -0.32
N MET A 145 -11.40 -10.79 -1.16
CA MET A 145 -12.41 -9.74 -1.35
C MET A 145 -13.70 -10.32 -1.95
N LEU A 146 -13.57 -11.16 -2.98
CA LEU A 146 -14.71 -11.83 -3.62
C LEU A 146 -15.44 -12.79 -2.66
N TYR A 147 -14.69 -13.55 -1.85
CA TYR A 147 -15.24 -14.35 -0.77
C TYR A 147 -16.02 -13.50 0.25
N SER A 148 -15.47 -12.35 0.66
CA SER A 148 -16.12 -11.44 1.62
C SER A 148 -17.46 -10.92 1.10
N LEU A 149 -17.52 -10.57 -0.19
CA LEU A 149 -18.78 -10.19 -0.86
C LEU A 149 -19.79 -11.33 -0.88
N GLY A 150 -19.33 -12.56 -1.17
CA GLY A 150 -20.19 -13.75 -1.15
C GLY A 150 -20.79 -14.03 0.24
N SER A 151 -20.01 -13.82 1.29
CA SER A 151 -20.47 -13.94 2.68
C SER A 151 -21.49 -12.87 3.07
N ARG A 152 -21.46 -11.70 2.44
CA ARG A 152 -22.43 -10.61 2.65
C ARG A 152 -23.68 -10.72 1.75
N ARG A 153 -23.75 -11.75 0.90
CA ARG A 153 -24.78 -11.94 -0.15
C ARG A 153 -24.73 -10.87 -1.26
N ASP A 154 -23.60 -10.20 -1.42
CA ASP A 154 -23.36 -9.22 -2.48
C ASP A 154 -22.72 -9.86 -3.74
N ALA A 155 -22.37 -11.16 -3.67
CA ALA A 155 -21.85 -11.95 -4.78
C ALA A 155 -22.48 -13.37 -4.80
N PRO A 156 -22.36 -14.14 -5.90
CA PRO A 156 -22.94 -15.47 -6.01
C PRO A 156 -22.52 -16.38 -4.85
N GLN A 157 -23.47 -17.10 -4.25
CA GLN A 157 -23.19 -17.91 -3.06
C GLN A 157 -22.12 -19.00 -3.28
N ALA A 158 -21.81 -19.35 -4.52
CA ALA A 158 -20.75 -20.30 -4.86
C ALA A 158 -19.34 -19.81 -4.45
N VAL A 159 -19.07 -18.50 -4.44
CA VAL A 159 -17.72 -17.96 -4.14
C VAL A 159 -17.34 -18.08 -2.65
N ARG A 160 -18.30 -18.43 -1.78
CA ARG A 160 -18.06 -18.64 -0.34
C ARG A 160 -17.50 -20.03 0.00
N SER A 161 -17.37 -20.92 -0.98
CA SER A 161 -16.88 -22.28 -0.74
C SER A 161 -15.40 -22.27 -0.39
N LEU A 162 -15.06 -22.83 0.78
CA LEU A 162 -13.68 -22.95 1.27
C LEU A 162 -13.15 -24.38 1.08
N THR A 163 -11.85 -24.51 0.86
CA THR A 163 -11.15 -25.80 0.99
C THR A 163 -10.95 -26.18 2.46
N GLY A 164 -10.50 -27.41 2.72
CA GLY A 164 -10.14 -27.87 4.08
C GLY A 164 -9.07 -27.01 4.77
N ASN A 165 -8.26 -26.27 4.00
CA ASN A 165 -7.23 -25.36 4.49
C ASN A 165 -7.71 -23.89 4.55
N GLY A 166 -9.01 -23.62 4.38
CA GLY A 166 -9.58 -22.27 4.49
C GLY A 166 -9.35 -21.36 3.28
N VAL A 167 -9.03 -21.91 2.10
CA VAL A 167 -8.83 -21.14 0.87
C VAL A 167 -10.13 -21.07 0.06
N PRO A 168 -10.61 -19.89 -0.37
CA PRO A 168 -11.83 -19.76 -1.17
C PRO A 168 -11.60 -20.17 -2.63
N TRP A 169 -11.57 -21.47 -2.92
CA TRP A 169 -11.14 -22.00 -4.21
C TRP A 169 -11.97 -21.54 -5.41
N VAL A 170 -13.30 -21.38 -5.24
CA VAL A 170 -14.18 -20.88 -6.31
C VAL A 170 -13.81 -19.44 -6.66
N ALA A 171 -13.51 -18.61 -5.66
CA ALA A 171 -13.08 -17.24 -5.87
C ALA A 171 -11.70 -17.16 -6.55
N VAL A 172 -10.79 -18.07 -6.20
CA VAL A 172 -9.47 -18.19 -6.86
C VAL A 172 -9.64 -18.55 -8.34
N LEU A 173 -10.41 -19.60 -8.65
CA LEU A 173 -10.63 -20.02 -10.04
C LEU A 173 -11.33 -18.94 -10.85
N ALA A 174 -12.34 -18.27 -10.29
CA ALA A 174 -13.00 -17.15 -10.96
C ALA A 174 -12.01 -16.02 -11.27
N SER A 175 -11.14 -15.66 -10.32
CA SER A 175 -10.11 -14.63 -10.51
C SER A 175 -9.10 -15.03 -11.59
N MET A 176 -8.68 -16.31 -11.62
CA MET A 176 -7.78 -16.84 -12.64
C MET A 176 -8.41 -16.83 -14.03
N ILE A 177 -9.67 -17.25 -14.16
CA ILE A 177 -10.40 -17.23 -15.44
C ILE A 177 -10.44 -15.81 -16.00
N VAL A 178 -10.82 -14.83 -15.18
CA VAL A 178 -10.83 -13.42 -15.59
C VAL A 178 -9.43 -12.96 -16.01
N GLY A 179 -8.39 -13.32 -15.26
CA GLY A 179 -7.00 -13.02 -15.61
C GLY A 179 -6.58 -13.62 -16.97
N PHE A 180 -6.86 -14.89 -17.22
CA PHE A 180 -6.56 -15.53 -18.50
C PHE A 180 -7.35 -14.91 -19.66
N LEU A 181 -8.63 -14.58 -19.46
CA LEU A 181 -9.42 -13.88 -20.46
C LEU A 181 -8.84 -12.50 -20.78
N ALA A 182 -8.34 -11.77 -19.78
CA ALA A 182 -7.66 -10.50 -19.97
C ALA A 182 -6.36 -10.66 -20.78
N VAL A 183 -5.56 -11.71 -20.50
CA VAL A 183 -4.33 -12.02 -21.27
C VAL A 183 -4.67 -12.39 -22.72
N ILE A 184 -5.66 -13.25 -22.94
CA ILE A 184 -6.12 -13.61 -24.30
C ILE A 184 -6.62 -12.37 -25.04
N GLY A 185 -7.43 -11.54 -24.37
CA GLY A 185 -7.90 -10.27 -24.93
C GLY A 185 -6.73 -9.35 -25.32
N ASN A 186 -5.73 -9.24 -24.45
CA ASN A 186 -4.54 -8.45 -24.70
C ASN A 186 -3.71 -8.99 -25.88
N TYR A 187 -3.65 -10.31 -26.06
CA TYR A 187 -2.96 -10.92 -27.19
C TYR A 187 -3.68 -10.66 -28.53
N VAL A 188 -5.02 -10.66 -28.53
CA VAL A 188 -5.81 -10.47 -29.76
C VAL A 188 -5.94 -8.98 -30.15
N LEU A 189 -6.04 -8.09 -29.17
CA LEU A 189 -6.29 -6.64 -29.36
C LEU A 189 -5.39 -5.80 -28.44
N PRO A 190 -4.04 -5.86 -28.59
CA PRO A 190 -3.10 -5.25 -27.65
C PRO A 190 -3.29 -3.74 -27.49
N ASP A 191 -3.45 -3.02 -28.59
CA ASP A 191 -3.55 -1.55 -28.61
C ASP A 191 -4.79 -1.01 -27.88
N LYS A 192 -5.82 -1.85 -27.73
CA LYS A 192 -7.08 -1.47 -27.08
C LYS A 192 -7.13 -2.01 -25.66
N ILE A 193 -6.97 -3.32 -25.48
CA ILE A 193 -7.23 -3.98 -24.20
C ILE A 193 -6.25 -3.50 -23.13
N PHE A 194 -4.97 -3.36 -23.44
CA PHE A 194 -4.00 -2.87 -22.46
C PHE A 194 -4.33 -1.46 -21.97
N GLY A 195 -4.57 -0.53 -22.89
CA GLY A 195 -4.92 0.85 -22.57
C GLY A 195 -6.23 0.96 -21.78
N TYR A 196 -7.25 0.18 -22.16
CA TYR A 196 -8.52 0.13 -21.42
C TYR A 196 -8.35 -0.43 -20.01
N LEU A 197 -7.62 -1.53 -19.84
CA LEU A 197 -7.33 -2.10 -18.53
C LEU A 197 -6.57 -1.12 -17.64
N LEU A 198 -5.59 -0.42 -18.20
CA LEU A 198 -4.82 0.59 -17.48
C LEU A 198 -5.70 1.76 -17.04
N ALA A 199 -6.51 2.32 -17.94
CA ALA A 199 -7.40 3.44 -17.66
C ALA A 199 -8.48 3.09 -16.63
N THR A 200 -9.13 1.94 -16.79
CA THR A 200 -10.21 1.49 -15.89
C THR A 200 -9.67 1.13 -14.51
N SER A 201 -8.53 0.42 -14.43
CA SER A 201 -7.88 0.12 -13.14
C SER A 201 -7.45 1.40 -12.43
N GLY A 202 -6.92 2.39 -13.16
CA GLY A 202 -6.55 3.69 -12.61
C GLY A 202 -7.75 4.46 -12.06
N ALA A 203 -8.87 4.46 -12.76
CA ALA A 203 -10.11 5.07 -12.28
C ALA A 203 -10.62 4.38 -10.99
N VAL A 204 -10.59 3.05 -10.94
CA VAL A 204 -10.96 2.28 -9.74
C VAL A 204 -10.02 2.59 -8.57
N ALA A 205 -8.70 2.66 -8.82
CA ALA A 205 -7.70 3.01 -7.82
C ALA A 205 -7.98 4.37 -7.19
N LEU A 206 -8.21 5.38 -8.03
CA LEU A 206 -8.51 6.73 -7.59
C LEU A 206 -9.79 6.76 -6.75
N PHE A 207 -10.85 6.07 -7.21
CA PHE A 207 -12.10 5.96 -6.47
C PHE A 207 -11.91 5.31 -5.09
N VAL A 208 -11.13 4.23 -5.01
CA VAL A 208 -10.80 3.56 -3.74
C VAL A 208 -10.04 4.51 -2.82
N TYR A 209 -9.00 5.20 -3.30
CA TYR A 209 -8.24 6.12 -2.45
C TYR A 209 -9.03 7.34 -1.99
N LEU A 210 -9.91 7.88 -2.83
CA LEU A 210 -10.85 8.92 -2.42
C LEU A 210 -11.81 8.41 -1.35
N SER A 211 -12.35 7.21 -1.52
CA SER A 211 -13.26 6.57 -0.55
C SER A 211 -12.56 6.31 0.79
N VAL A 212 -11.32 5.84 0.76
CA VAL A 212 -10.49 5.63 1.96
C VAL A 212 -10.22 6.97 2.65
N SER A 213 -9.82 8.00 1.90
CA SER A 213 -9.55 9.34 2.43
C SER A 213 -10.79 9.96 3.07
N ALA A 214 -11.93 9.89 2.40
CA ALA A 214 -13.22 10.34 2.93
C ALA A 214 -13.59 9.57 4.21
N SER A 215 -13.43 8.24 4.21
CA SER A 215 -13.68 7.40 5.38
C SER A 215 -12.80 7.81 6.56
N GLN A 216 -11.50 8.05 6.35
CA GLN A 216 -10.59 8.52 7.40
C GLN A 216 -10.97 9.90 7.94
N LEU A 217 -11.43 10.82 7.08
CA LEU A 217 -11.90 12.14 7.51
C LEU A 217 -13.16 12.04 8.37
N VAL A 218 -14.16 11.26 7.95
CA VAL A 218 -15.44 11.09 8.66
C VAL A 218 -15.23 10.31 9.96
N LEU A 219 -14.60 9.15 9.90
CA LEU A 219 -14.35 8.29 11.07
C LEU A 219 -13.41 8.98 12.07
N GLY A 220 -12.40 9.68 11.57
CA GLY A 220 -11.49 10.48 12.38
C GLY A 220 -12.20 11.62 13.12
N ARG A 221 -13.13 12.32 12.47
CA ARG A 221 -13.98 13.34 13.12
C ARG A 221 -14.86 12.70 14.21
N ALA A 222 -15.53 11.59 13.92
CA ALA A 222 -16.39 10.90 14.87
C ALA A 222 -15.62 10.36 16.09
N LEU A 223 -14.45 9.75 15.88
CA LEU A 223 -13.61 9.23 16.96
C LEU A 223 -13.02 10.34 17.83
N ARG A 224 -12.62 11.48 17.25
CA ARG A 224 -12.18 12.65 18.02
C ARG A 224 -13.30 13.21 18.89
N ALA A 225 -14.52 13.33 18.35
CA ALA A 225 -15.70 13.77 19.10
C ALA A 225 -16.02 12.82 20.27
N ARG A 226 -16.01 11.50 20.05
CA ARG A 226 -16.23 10.50 21.10
C ARG A 226 -15.15 10.55 22.19
N ARG A 227 -13.87 10.75 21.83
CA ARG A 227 -12.78 10.91 22.80
C ARG A 227 -12.91 12.20 23.62
N ALA A 228 -13.35 13.30 23.00
CA ALA A 228 -13.60 14.55 23.71
C ALA A 228 -14.74 14.41 24.71
N ALA A 229 -15.85 13.77 24.33
CA ALA A 229 -16.97 13.48 25.22
C ALA A 229 -16.58 12.54 26.39
N ALA A 230 -15.78 11.51 26.11
CA ALA A 230 -15.29 10.60 27.16
C ALA A 230 -14.36 11.30 28.16
N ARG A 231 -13.50 12.23 27.71
CA ARG A 231 -12.65 13.05 28.61
C ARG A 231 -13.47 14.02 29.45
N ALA A 232 -14.53 14.60 28.90
CA ALA A 232 -15.44 15.47 29.64
C ALA A 232 -16.20 14.72 30.75
N HIS A 233 -16.61 13.47 30.51
CA HIS A 233 -17.25 12.62 31.52
C HIS A 233 -16.34 12.22 32.69
N VAL A 234 -15.03 12.04 32.44
CA VAL A 234 -14.05 11.72 33.50
C VAL A 234 -13.66 12.96 34.32
N ALA A 235 -13.85 14.17 33.77
CA ALA A 235 -13.53 15.43 34.43
C ALA A 235 -14.65 15.96 35.34
N VAL A 236 -15.79 15.27 35.47
CA VAL A 236 -16.84 15.65 36.41
C VAL A 236 -16.33 15.40 37.84
N PRO A 237 -16.18 16.42 38.69
CA PRO A 237 -15.74 16.22 40.07
C PRO A 237 -16.78 15.40 40.81
N VAL A 238 -16.36 14.35 41.52
CA VAL A 238 -17.20 13.66 42.49
C VAL A 238 -17.61 14.71 43.53
N PRO A 239 -18.91 14.93 43.81
CA PRO A 239 -19.32 15.88 44.85
C PRO A 239 -18.74 15.40 46.18
N ASP A 240 -17.95 16.26 46.83
CA ASP A 240 -17.40 15.98 48.15
C ASP A 240 -18.56 15.83 49.15
N SER A 241 -18.83 14.59 49.56
CA SER A 241 -19.87 14.24 50.54
C SER A 241 -19.41 14.51 51.98
N ARG A 242 -18.63 15.57 52.19
CA ARG A 242 -18.16 16.04 53.50
C ARG A 242 -18.72 17.41 53.83
N GLY A 243 -20.01 17.44 54.13
CA GLY A 243 -20.67 18.67 54.54
C GLY A 243 -22.08 18.47 55.07
N ASP A 244 -22.35 17.39 55.80
CA ASP A 244 -23.60 17.29 56.57
C ASP A 244 -23.37 16.51 57.87
N GLY A 245 -22.56 17.12 58.74
CA GLY A 245 -22.47 16.77 60.14
C GLY A 245 -23.48 17.57 60.94
N LEU A 246 -24.76 17.17 60.96
CA LEU A 246 -25.75 17.70 61.91
C LEU A 246 -26.63 16.56 62.46
N HIS A 247 -26.39 16.25 63.73
CA HIS A 247 -27.30 15.70 64.73
C HIS A 247 -28.19 14.50 64.35
N ARG A 248 -27.71 13.28 64.67
CA ARG A 248 -28.59 12.24 65.22
C ARG A 248 -28.04 11.73 66.55
N ARG A 249 -28.58 12.30 67.64
CA ARG A 249 -28.48 11.77 69.00
C ARG A 249 -29.02 10.34 69.02
N ARG A 250 -28.25 9.39 69.57
CA ARG A 250 -28.77 8.07 69.97
C ARG A 250 -29.44 8.21 71.35
N PRO A 251 -30.69 7.74 71.55
CA PRO A 251 -31.23 7.57 72.90
C PRO A 251 -30.61 6.34 73.56
N GLY A 252 -30.33 6.46 74.86
CA GLY A 252 -29.63 5.48 75.68
C GLY A 252 -30.36 4.15 75.84
N ALA A 253 -29.57 3.09 75.90
CA ALA A 253 -29.99 1.78 76.37
C ALA A 253 -29.46 1.60 77.79
N ASP A 254 -30.27 1.97 78.78
CA ASP A 254 -30.04 1.61 80.17
C ASP A 254 -31.36 1.16 80.80
N GLY A 255 -31.33 -0.06 81.34
CA GLY A 255 -32.22 -0.57 82.37
C GLY A 255 -33.66 -0.90 81.96
N VAL A 256 -34.00 -2.19 81.96
CA VAL A 256 -34.89 -2.79 82.98
C VAL A 256 -34.99 -4.30 82.72
N ARG A 257 -34.37 -5.05 83.62
CA ARG A 257 -34.61 -6.48 83.86
C ARG A 257 -35.25 -6.56 85.25
N ARG A 258 -36.53 -6.94 85.33
CA ARG A 258 -37.24 -7.48 86.53
C ARG A 258 -38.62 -7.96 86.04
N ARG A 259 -38.89 -9.28 86.12
CA ARG A 259 -39.87 -9.96 87.02
C ARG A 259 -41.29 -9.39 86.92
N ALA A 260 -42.39 -10.12 86.95
CA ALA A 260 -42.75 -11.54 87.07
C ALA A 260 -44.29 -11.54 87.14
N THR A 261 -44.95 -12.52 86.51
CA THR A 261 -46.20 -13.24 86.88
C THR A 261 -46.92 -13.68 85.62
#